data_AF-A0ABD5F266-F1
#
_entry.id   AF-A0ABD5F266-F1
#
_cell.length_a   1.000
_cell.length_b   1.000
_cell.length_c   1.000
_cell.angle_alpha   90.00
_cell.angle_beta   90.00
_cell.angle_gamma   90.00
#
_symmetry.space_group_name_H-M   'P 1'
#
loop_
_entity.id
_entity.type
_entity.pdbx_description
1 polymer ?
#
loop_
_entity_poly.entity_id
_entity_poly.type
_entity_poly.pdbx_seq_one_letter_code
_entity_poly.pdbx_strand_id
1 'polypeptide(L)'
;AGRIERKLNNLDGVTATVNFATEKATVDVAGEVTPEELIEAVETAGYTAQLPATEPGETHAEDDPTAALRTRLIVSAVLTIPVVAMAMIPALQFTNWQWLSLTLAAPVVVWGALPFHRAAWTNLRHGTATMDTLIS
;
A
#
# COMPACT_ATOMS: atom_id res chain seq x y z
N ALA A 1 9.74 -1.59 20.58
CA ALA A 1 9.64 -0.99 19.25
C ALA A 1 10.88 -0.15 18.93
N GLY A 2 11.11 1.04 19.50
CA GLY A 2 12.21 1.94 19.11
C GLY A 2 13.67 1.59 19.49
N ARG A 3 14.07 0.31 19.59
CA ARG A 3 15.47 -0.05 19.94
C ARG A 3 16.43 0.20 18.76
N ILE A 4 16.00 -0.17 17.55
CA ILE A 4 16.76 0.01 16.30
C ILE A 4 16.98 1.50 16.01
N GLU A 5 15.90 2.27 16.03
CA GLU A 5 15.92 3.72 15.78
C GLU A 5 16.84 4.47 16.74
N ARG A 6 16.82 4.16 18.03
CA ARG A 6 17.75 4.75 19.01
C ARG A 6 19.20 4.36 18.77
N LYS A 7 19.46 3.12 18.36
CA LYS A 7 20.82 2.64 18.09
C LYS A 7 21.43 3.31 16.86
N LEU A 8 20.64 3.50 15.82
CA LEU A 8 21.06 4.20 14.60
C LEU A 8 21.28 5.70 14.83
N ASN A 9 20.37 6.38 15.55
CA ASN A 9 20.50 7.81 15.87
C ASN A 9 21.63 8.13 16.89
N ASN A 10 22.24 7.11 17.52
CA ASN A 10 23.39 7.30 18.39
C ASN A 10 24.72 7.36 17.61
N LEU A 11 24.71 7.04 16.31
CA LEU A 11 25.88 7.19 15.45
C LEU A 11 26.04 8.66 15.05
N ASP A 12 27.27 9.15 15.09
CA ASP A 12 27.56 10.56 14.81
C ASP A 12 27.18 10.93 13.38
N GLY A 13 26.34 11.96 13.23
CA GLY A 13 25.88 12.44 11.92
C GLY A 13 24.81 11.58 11.24
N VAL A 14 24.17 10.67 11.98
CA VAL A 14 23.11 9.79 11.46
C VAL A 14 21.74 10.23 11.97
N THR A 15 20.81 10.48 11.05
CA THR A 15 19.38 10.64 11.36
C THR A 15 18.61 9.46 10.80
N ALA A 16 18.06 8.62 11.68
CA ALA A 16 17.36 7.40 11.30
C ALA A 16 15.90 7.43 11.74
N THR A 17 15.00 7.06 10.84
CA THR A 17 13.57 6.84 11.09
C THR A 17 13.21 5.40 10.73
N VAL A 18 12.48 4.70 11.60
CA VAL A 18 12.12 3.29 11.39
C VAL A 18 10.61 3.13 11.30
N ASN A 19 10.13 2.56 10.20
CA ASN A 19 8.75 2.13 10.05
C ASN A 19 8.63 0.64 10.38
N PHE A 20 8.16 0.34 11.58
CA PHE A 20 7.96 -1.02 12.07
C PHE A 20 6.85 -1.79 11.37
N ALA A 21 5.89 -1.10 10.75
CA ALA A 21 4.81 -1.75 10.00
C ALA A 21 5.29 -2.28 8.64
N THR A 22 6.32 -1.64 8.07
CA THR A 22 6.90 -2.03 6.78
C THR A 22 8.28 -2.67 6.90
N GLU A 23 8.80 -2.84 8.11
CA GLU A 23 10.16 -3.35 8.40
C GLU A 23 11.26 -2.58 7.64
N LYS A 24 11.06 -1.27 7.42
CA LYS A 24 12.00 -0.41 6.67
C LYS A 24 12.58 0.67 7.59
N ALA A 25 13.88 0.91 7.46
CA ALA A 25 14.59 2.02 8.10
C ALA A 25 15.12 2.97 7.03
N THR A 26 14.82 4.26 7.17
CA THR A 26 15.38 5.33 6.34
C THR A 26 16.44 6.04 7.16
N VAL A 27 17.65 6.14 6.60
CA VAL A 27 18.81 6.69 7.29
C VAL A 27 19.42 7.78 6.42
N ASP A 28 19.52 8.99 6.97
CA ASP A 28 20.25 10.11 6.40
C ASP A 28 21.62 10.22 7.09
N VAL A 29 22.69 10.21 6.30
CA VAL A 29 24.08 10.20 6.77
C VAL A 29 24.75 11.47 6.30
N ALA A 30 25.04 12.38 7.25
CA ALA A 30 25.75 13.63 7.00
C ALA A 30 27.26 13.54 7.29
N GLY A 31 27.77 12.36 7.67
CA GLY A 31 29.16 12.09 8.05
C GLY A 31 29.83 10.98 7.22
N GLU A 32 30.92 10.42 7.73
CA GLU A 32 31.70 9.33 7.09
C GLU A 32 31.22 7.91 7.47
N VAL A 33 30.01 7.77 8.04
CA VAL A 33 29.51 6.47 8.50
C VAL A 33 29.25 5.55 7.31
N THR A 34 29.80 4.35 7.37
CA THR A 34 29.70 3.37 6.30
C THR A 34 28.39 2.57 6.39
N PRO A 35 27.85 2.07 5.26
CA PRO A 35 26.69 1.19 5.26
C PRO A 35 26.85 -0.06 6.14
N GLU A 36 28.07 -0.58 6.24
CA GLU A 36 28.41 -1.74 7.06
C GLU A 36 28.27 -1.44 8.57
N GLU A 37 28.70 -0.26 9.02
CA GLU A 37 28.54 0.18 10.42
C GLU A 37 27.06 0.34 10.80
N LEU A 38 26.22 0.79 9.85
CA LEU A 38 24.78 0.86 10.05
C LEU A 38 24.16 -0.54 10.22
N ILE A 39 24.57 -1.52 9.41
CA ILE A 39 24.10 -2.90 9.54
C ILE A 39 24.54 -3.49 10.88
N GLU A 40 25.81 -3.32 11.27
CA GLU A 40 26.34 -3.82 12.54
C GLU A 40 25.60 -3.24 13.75
N ALA A 41 25.22 -1.95 13.68
CA ALA A 41 24.42 -1.31 14.73
C ALA A 41 23.01 -1.93 14.86
N VAL A 42 22.40 -2.37 13.75
CA VAL A 42 21.11 -3.09 13.75
C VAL A 42 21.28 -4.52 14.27
N GLU A 43 22.35 -5.21 13.89
CA GLU A 43 22.68 -6.56 14.38
C GLU A 43 22.95 -6.58 15.88
N THR A 44 23.67 -5.59 16.39
CA THR A 44 23.89 -5.38 17.83
C THR A 44 22.57 -5.14 18.58
N ALA A 45 21.56 -4.58 17.90
CA ALA A 45 20.22 -4.43 18.47
C ALA A 45 19.41 -5.74 18.48
N GLY A 46 19.92 -6.80 17.85
CA GLY A 46 19.32 -8.14 17.76
C GLY A 46 18.48 -8.36 16.49
N TYR A 47 18.72 -7.59 15.43
CA TYR A 47 17.95 -7.64 14.18
C TYR A 47 18.87 -7.79 12.97
N THR A 48 18.38 -8.37 11.87
CA THR A 48 19.15 -8.44 10.63
C THR A 48 18.76 -7.27 9.72
N ALA A 49 19.74 -6.64 9.09
CA ALA A 49 19.54 -5.60 8.08
C ALA A 49 20.26 -5.96 6.80
N GLN A 50 19.70 -5.56 5.67
CA GLN A 50 20.32 -5.73 4.36
C GLN A 50 20.13 -4.45 3.56
N LEU A 51 21.18 -4.02 2.87
CA LEU A 51 21.08 -2.87 1.98
C LEU A 51 20.10 -3.17 0.85
N PRO A 52 19.29 -2.18 0.43
CA PRO A 52 18.51 -2.31 -0.80
C PRO A 52 19.46 -2.62 -1.95
N ALA A 53 19.17 -3.67 -2.72
CA ALA A 53 19.93 -4.00 -3.92
C ALA A 53 19.80 -2.82 -4.90
N THR A 54 20.87 -2.04 -5.04
CA THR A 54 20.91 -0.95 -6.02
C THR A 54 21.38 -1.55 -7.34
N GLU A 55 20.45 -1.93 -8.21
CA GLU A 55 20.80 -2.23 -9.61
C GLU A 55 21.08 -0.90 -10.34
N PRO A 56 22.29 -0.68 -10.90
CA PRO A 56 22.64 0.56 -11.57
C PRO A 56 21.92 0.64 -12.93
N GLY A 57 20.73 1.24 -12.94
CA GLY A 57 19.93 1.43 -14.14
C GLY A 57 18.43 1.50 -13.89
N GLU A 58 17.97 1.02 -12.74
CA GLU A 58 16.60 1.20 -12.32
C GLU A 58 16.52 2.44 -11.45
N THR A 59 15.94 3.51 -12.00
CA THR A 59 15.23 4.49 -11.18
C THR A 59 14.20 3.73 -10.36
N HIS A 60 14.61 3.26 -9.18
CA HIS A 60 13.72 2.97 -8.09
C HIS A 60 13.11 4.31 -7.71
N ALA A 61 12.12 4.77 -8.49
CA ALA A 61 11.05 5.52 -7.91
C ALA A 61 10.66 4.71 -6.68
N GLU A 62 10.75 5.29 -5.48
CA GLU A 62 10.09 4.75 -4.30
C GLU A 62 8.77 4.15 -4.77
N ASP A 63 8.65 2.82 -4.76
CA ASP A 63 7.43 2.14 -5.15
C ASP A 63 6.38 2.60 -4.15
N ASP A 64 5.71 3.71 -4.49
CA ASP A 64 4.71 4.32 -3.66
C ASP A 64 3.68 3.22 -3.43
N PRO A 65 3.57 2.67 -2.20
CA PRO A 65 2.70 1.54 -1.96
C PRO A 65 1.24 1.92 -2.24
N THR A 66 0.96 3.23 -2.34
CA THR A 66 -0.33 3.77 -2.73
C THR A 66 -0.52 3.89 -4.24
N ALA A 67 0.51 3.79 -5.10
CA ALA A 67 0.37 3.87 -6.55
C ALA A 67 -0.56 2.79 -7.12
N ALA A 68 -0.44 1.55 -6.62
CA ALA A 68 -1.35 0.46 -6.99
C ALA A 68 -2.79 0.74 -6.52
N LEU A 69 -2.95 1.31 -5.33
CA LEU A 69 -4.26 1.69 -4.78
C LEU A 69 -4.88 2.87 -5.55
N ARG A 70 -4.08 3.87 -5.92
CA ARG A 70 -4.49 5.03 -6.74
C ARG A 70 -4.94 4.57 -8.11
N THR A 71 -4.21 3.67 -8.75
CA THR A 71 -4.60 3.09 -10.04
C THR A 71 -5.95 2.37 -9.93
N ARG A 72 -6.13 1.53 -8.90
CA ARG A 72 -7.42 0.86 -8.64
C ARG A 72 -8.55 1.86 -8.41
N LEU A 73 -8.30 2.91 -7.62
CA LEU A 73 -9.27 3.95 -7.32
C LEU A 73 -9.69 4.70 -8.60
N ILE A 74 -8.73 5.13 -9.41
CA ILE A 74 -8.98 5.88 -10.64
C ILE A 74 -9.75 5.00 -11.64
N VAL A 75 -9.30 3.77 -11.89
CA VAL A 75 -10.00 2.83 -12.79
C VAL A 75 -11.43 2.58 -12.30
N SER A 76 -11.59 2.33 -11.00
CA SER A 76 -12.91 2.09 -10.41
C SER A 76 -13.83 3.32 -10.52
N ALA A 77 -13.30 4.52 -10.26
CA ALA A 77 -14.05 5.76 -10.37
C ALA A 77 -14.50 6.01 -11.82
N VAL A 78 -13.59 5.85 -12.78
CA VAL A 78 -13.89 6.04 -14.22
C VAL A 78 -14.98 5.08 -14.69
N LEU A 79 -14.95 3.82 -14.26
CA LEU A 79 -15.99 2.84 -14.62
C LEU A 79 -17.33 3.09 -13.91
N THR A 80 -17.29 3.61 -12.69
CA THR A 80 -18.50 3.85 -11.88
C THR A 80 -19.25 5.11 -12.29
N ILE A 81 -18.55 6.15 -12.77
CA ILE A 81 -19.17 7.42 -13.17
C ILE A 81 -20.29 7.22 -14.23
N PRO A 82 -20.08 6.48 -15.34
CA PRO A 82 -21.13 6.19 -16.30
C PRO A 82 -22.31 5.42 -15.70
N VAL A 83 -22.04 4.45 -14.80
CA VAL A 83 -23.08 3.66 -14.13
C VAL A 83 -23.99 4.57 -13.30
N VAL A 84 -23.39 5.47 -12.50
CA VAL A 84 -24.13 6.45 -11.70
C VAL A 84 -24.90 7.42 -12.59
N ALA A 85 -24.29 7.92 -13.66
CA ALA A 85 -24.95 8.83 -14.58
C ALA A 85 -26.20 8.21 -15.23
N MET A 86 -26.10 6.96 -15.71
CA MET A 86 -27.25 6.23 -16.27
C MET A 86 -28.34 5.95 -15.22
N ALA A 87 -27.95 5.70 -13.97
CA ALA A 87 -28.90 5.48 -12.87
C ALA A 87 -29.64 6.77 -12.44
N MET A 88 -28.97 7.92 -12.48
CA MET A 88 -29.50 9.19 -12.00
C MET A 88 -30.18 10.04 -13.07
N ILE A 89 -29.84 9.84 -14.35
CA ILE A 89 -30.35 10.64 -15.46
C ILE A 89 -31.23 9.74 -16.34
N PRO A 90 -32.57 9.78 -16.19
CA PRO A 90 -33.48 8.93 -16.96
C PRO A 90 -33.32 9.08 -18.47
N ALA A 91 -32.91 10.26 -18.96
CA ALA A 91 -32.66 10.51 -20.38
C ALA A 91 -31.48 9.71 -20.97
N LEU A 92 -30.55 9.22 -20.12
CA LEU A 92 -29.44 8.36 -20.56
C LEU A 92 -29.82 6.88 -20.61
N GLN A 93 -31.03 6.53 -20.17
CA GLN A 93 -31.50 5.14 -20.16
C GLN A 93 -32.03 4.77 -21.54
N PHE A 94 -31.42 3.76 -22.15
CA PHE A 94 -31.87 3.13 -23.39
C PHE A 94 -32.18 1.65 -23.14
N THR A 95 -32.81 0.98 -24.10
CA THR A 95 -33.17 -0.44 -23.94
C THR A 95 -31.96 -1.27 -23.52
N ASN A 96 -32.09 -2.06 -22.45
CA ASN A 96 -31.03 -2.91 -21.89
C ASN A 96 -29.83 -2.18 -21.27
N TRP A 97 -29.94 -0.89 -20.93
CA TRP A 97 -28.87 -0.16 -20.23
C TRP A 97 -28.40 -0.83 -18.92
N GLN A 98 -29.27 -1.62 -18.27
CA GLN A 98 -28.91 -2.34 -17.05
C GLN A 98 -27.78 -3.36 -17.28
N TRP A 99 -27.73 -3.99 -18.46
CA TRP A 99 -26.68 -4.94 -18.80
C TRP A 99 -25.35 -4.26 -19.01
N LEU A 100 -25.34 -3.07 -19.64
CA LEU A 100 -24.13 -2.27 -19.75
C LEU A 100 -23.63 -1.83 -18.37
N SER A 101 -24.54 -1.36 -17.49
CA SER A 101 -24.21 -1.02 -16.11
C SER A 101 -23.63 -2.20 -15.33
N LEU A 102 -24.20 -3.40 -15.50
CA LEU A 102 -23.69 -4.63 -14.90
C LEU A 102 -22.26 -4.93 -15.36
N THR A 103 -22.00 -4.84 -16.66
CA THR A 103 -20.66 -5.07 -17.24
C THR A 103 -19.62 -4.07 -16.73
N LEU A 104 -20.01 -2.80 -16.56
CA LEU A 104 -19.13 -1.76 -16.03
C LEU A 104 -18.88 -1.90 -14.52
N ALA A 105 -19.90 -2.31 -13.76
CA ALA A 105 -19.79 -2.49 -12.31
C ALA A 105 -19.04 -3.78 -11.93
N ALA A 106 -19.13 -4.84 -12.73
CA ALA A 106 -18.49 -6.12 -12.45
C ALA A 106 -16.98 -6.03 -12.15
N PRO A 107 -16.13 -5.40 -12.99
CA PRO A 107 -14.70 -5.26 -12.69
C PRO A 107 -14.44 -4.38 -11.45
N VAL A 108 -15.29 -3.39 -11.18
CA VAL A 108 -15.15 -2.54 -9.98
C VAL A 108 -15.34 -3.37 -8.71
N VAL A 109 -16.40 -4.19 -8.67
CA VAL A 109 -16.69 -5.05 -7.52
C VAL A 109 -15.67 -6.18 -7.40
N VAL A 110 -15.39 -6.89 -8.50
CA VAL A 110 -14.56 -8.10 -8.45
C VAL A 110 -13.07 -7.78 -8.30
N TRP A 111 -12.55 -6.79 -9.01
CA TRP A 111 -11.11 -6.46 -9.01
C TRP A 111 -10.79 -5.26 -8.12
N GLY A 112 -11.59 -4.19 -8.20
CA GLY A 112 -11.39 -2.98 -7.39
C GLY A 112 -11.57 -3.26 -5.90
N ALA A 113 -12.64 -3.98 -5.52
CA ALA A 113 -12.94 -4.30 -4.12
C ALA A 113 -12.31 -5.61 -3.60
N LEU A 114 -11.53 -6.33 -4.42
CA LEU A 114 -10.90 -7.60 -4.06
C LEU A 114 -10.13 -7.57 -2.71
N PRO A 115 -9.36 -6.51 -2.36
CA PRO A 115 -8.66 -6.46 -1.07
C PRO A 115 -9.61 -6.48 0.13
N PHE A 116 -10.74 -5.77 0.04
CA PHE A 116 -11.75 -5.71 1.10
C PHE A 116 -12.44 -7.07 1.27
N HIS A 117 -12.82 -7.72 0.17
CA HIS A 117 -13.38 -9.08 0.21
C HIS A 117 -12.43 -10.09 0.85
N ARG A 118 -11.13 -10.01 0.54
CA ARG A 118 -10.11 -10.85 1.19
C ARG A 118 -10.00 -10.59 2.68
N ALA A 119 -9.93 -9.33 3.08
CA ALA A 119 -9.85 -8.94 4.49
C ALA A 119 -11.09 -9.41 5.26
N ALA A 120 -12.28 -9.23 4.70
CA ALA A 120 -13.54 -9.68 5.29
C ALA A 120 -13.58 -11.20 5.46
N TRP A 121 -13.16 -11.97 4.45
CA TRP A 121 -13.09 -13.42 4.54
C TRP A 121 -12.12 -13.91 5.62
N THR A 122 -10.97 -13.26 5.75
CA THR A 122 -10.04 -13.55 6.85
C THR A 122 -10.61 -13.21 8.21
N ASN A 123 -11.27 -12.07 8.37
CA ASN A 123 -11.89 -11.67 9.65
C ASN A 123 -13.04 -12.61 10.03
N LEU A 124 -13.84 -13.03 9.06
CA LEU A 124 -14.91 -14.01 9.24
C LEU A 124 -14.37 -15.37 9.70
N ARG A 125 -13.24 -15.83 9.17
CA ARG A 125 -12.58 -17.07 9.64
C ARG A 125 -12.11 -16.98 11.10
N HIS A 126 -11.82 -15.78 11.61
CA HIS A 126 -11.40 -15.56 12.98
C HIS A 126 -12.55 -15.12 13.90
N GLY A 127 -13.79 -15.04 13.39
CA GLY A 127 -14.97 -14.63 14.15
C GLY A 127 -14.96 -13.16 14.58
N THR A 128 -14.15 -12.31 13.95
CA THR A 128 -14.06 -10.88 14.25
C THR A 128 -14.80 -10.07 13.18
N ALA A 129 -15.56 -9.05 13.61
CA ALA A 129 -16.22 -8.12 12.71
C ALA A 129 -15.44 -6.80 12.68
N THR A 130 -15.08 -6.32 11.48
CA THR A 130 -14.35 -5.06 11.26
C THR A 130 -15.00 -4.24 10.14
N MET A 131 -14.53 -3.01 9.91
CA MET A 131 -15.05 -2.14 8.85
C MET A 131 -15.03 -2.83 7.47
N ASP A 132 -14.03 -3.67 7.19
CA ASP A 132 -13.92 -4.44 5.94
C ASP A 132 -15.05 -5.47 5.79
N THR A 133 -15.57 -6.02 6.90
CA THR A 133 -16.70 -6.96 6.86
C THR A 133 -18.04 -6.29 6.52
N LEU A 134 -18.18 -4.98 6.78
CA LEU A 134 -19.39 -4.22 6.44
C LEU A 134 -19.39 -3.74 4.99
N ILE A 135 -18.21 -3.51 4.41
CA ILE A 135 -18.03 -3.02 3.05
C ILE A 135 -18.00 -4.17 2.03
N SER A 136 -17.59 -5.36 2.47
CA SER A 136 -17.47 -6.57 1.66
C SER A 136 -18.80 -7.23 1.31
#